data_AF-A0AA43TTR7-F1
#
_entry.id   AF-A0AA43TTR7-F1
#
_cell.length_a   1.000
_cell.length_b   1.000
_cell.length_c   1.000
_cell.angle_alpha   90.00
_cell.angle_beta   90.00
_cell.angle_gamma   90.00
#
_symmetry.space_group_name_H-M   'P 1'
#
loop_
_entity.id
_entity.type
_entity.pdbx_description
1 polymer ?
#
loop_
_entity_poly.entity_id
_entity_poly.type
_entity_poly.pdbx_seq_one_letter_code
_entity_poly.pdbx_strand_id
1 'polypeptide(L)'
;MMDVHKAHYSFWSPQPFFIGAFFSMQQIFQLWWVYRLNKLDSKKPSERRELDSMVDYAPIFSLGNVMIALWMVFWNSEQLKISNVCVIINSFSQLYYVFAKLEPMNTNSLTSILNNVVARTFAGIGVLDLVHNGSIAYFQDEPATTTVKVVTAVLFGLLSASSDWIFGSCMVYDLLGIAVGQSGSWRNLLGVYALGSAAIVGVKNLARPPYNKGNEGYKQTEIDDLQDRV
;
A
#
# COMPACT_ATOMS: atom_id res chain seq x y z
N MET A 1 -3.87 21.54 4.24
CA MET A 1 -3.00 20.33 4.23
C MET A 1 -1.55 20.64 4.60
N MET A 2 -0.81 21.40 3.77
CA MET A 2 0.62 21.71 4.03
C MET A 2 0.84 22.50 5.32
N ASP A 3 -0.03 23.49 5.59
CA ASP A 3 0.13 24.35 6.77
C ASP A 3 -0.07 23.56 8.06
N VAL A 4 -1.10 22.70 8.11
CA VAL A 4 -1.32 21.75 9.20
C VAL A 4 -0.11 20.82 9.38
N HIS A 5 0.45 20.26 8.29
CA HIS A 5 1.64 19.42 8.39
C HIS A 5 2.85 20.16 8.98
N LYS A 6 3.05 21.43 8.62
CA LYS A 6 4.14 22.26 9.18
C LYS A 6 3.88 22.66 10.62
N ALA A 7 2.60 22.85 11.00
CA ALA A 7 2.20 23.23 12.35
C ALA A 7 2.29 22.06 13.33
N HIS A 8 2.11 20.83 12.86
CA HIS A 8 2.15 19.63 13.68
C HIS A 8 3.19 18.64 13.15
N TYR A 9 4.46 18.90 13.47
CA TYR A 9 5.56 18.05 13.05
C TYR A 9 5.85 16.97 14.10
N SER A 10 6.33 15.80 13.71
CA SER A 10 6.74 14.72 14.62
C SER A 10 7.81 13.83 13.99
N PHE A 11 8.30 12.85 14.73
CA PHE A 11 9.40 11.96 14.35
C PHE A 11 9.13 11.06 13.12
N TRP A 12 7.88 10.88 12.73
CA TRP A 12 7.51 10.19 11.47
C TRP A 12 6.95 11.13 10.40
N SER A 13 7.10 12.45 10.55
CA SER A 13 6.72 13.42 9.53
C SER A 13 7.58 13.28 8.26
N PRO A 14 6.98 12.94 7.11
CA PRO A 14 7.70 12.86 5.85
C PRO A 14 7.75 14.20 5.13
N GLN A 15 8.54 14.25 4.08
CA GLN A 15 8.54 15.39 3.19
C GLN A 15 7.20 15.44 2.42
N PRO A 16 6.44 16.54 2.44
CA PRO A 16 5.08 16.59 1.86
C PRO A 16 4.97 16.33 0.35
N PHE A 17 5.97 16.69 -0.45
CA PHE A 17 5.97 16.42 -1.89
C PHE A 17 6.22 14.93 -2.20
N PHE A 18 6.91 14.19 -1.34
CA PHE A 18 7.00 12.73 -1.44
C PHE A 18 5.62 12.07 -1.31
N ILE A 19 4.82 12.53 -0.34
CA ILE A 19 3.42 12.08 -0.19
C ILE A 19 2.61 12.44 -1.45
N GLY A 20 2.70 13.70 -1.88
CA GLY A 20 1.97 14.18 -3.06
C GLY A 20 2.29 13.38 -4.33
N ALA A 21 3.56 13.04 -4.55
CA ALA A 21 3.99 12.22 -5.67
C ALA A 21 3.42 10.79 -5.59
N PHE A 22 3.43 10.18 -4.40
CA PHE A 22 2.85 8.85 -4.19
C PHE A 22 1.36 8.83 -4.54
N PHE A 23 0.58 9.72 -3.92
CA PHE A 23 -0.87 9.80 -4.17
C PHE A 23 -1.18 10.09 -5.63
N SER A 24 -0.39 10.94 -6.30
CA SER A 24 -0.62 11.27 -7.71
C SER A 24 -0.51 10.03 -8.60
N MET A 25 0.55 9.24 -8.42
CA MET A 25 0.73 8.00 -9.18
C MET A 25 -0.34 6.96 -8.81
N GLN A 26 -0.63 6.81 -7.52
CA GLN A 26 -1.68 5.92 -7.03
C GLN A 26 -3.04 6.27 -7.66
N GLN A 27 -3.41 7.56 -7.72
CA GLN A 27 -4.69 8.00 -8.27
C GLN A 27 -4.85 7.61 -9.75
N ILE A 28 -3.77 7.68 -10.54
CA ILE A 28 -3.78 7.23 -11.95
C ILE A 28 -4.10 5.74 -12.04
N PHE A 29 -3.43 4.90 -11.25
CA PHE A 29 -3.70 3.46 -11.24
C PHE A 29 -5.10 3.14 -10.72
N GLN A 30 -5.59 3.85 -9.71
CA GLN A 30 -6.95 3.67 -9.18
C GLN A 30 -8.01 4.04 -10.21
N LEU A 31 -7.84 5.13 -10.95
CA LEU A 31 -8.75 5.50 -12.04
C LEU A 31 -8.73 4.45 -13.16
N TRP A 32 -7.56 3.95 -13.51
CA TRP A 32 -7.45 2.88 -14.49
C TRP A 32 -8.10 1.58 -14.00
N TRP A 33 -7.96 1.26 -12.73
CA TRP A 33 -8.60 0.10 -12.10
C TRP A 33 -10.12 0.22 -12.15
N VAL A 34 -10.69 1.37 -11.78
CA VAL A 34 -12.14 1.61 -11.88
C VAL A 34 -12.60 1.51 -13.34
N TYR A 35 -11.85 2.09 -14.28
CA TYR A 35 -12.14 1.95 -15.71
C TYR A 35 -12.16 0.49 -16.14
N ARG A 36 -11.15 -0.30 -15.75
CA ARG A 36 -11.05 -1.72 -16.10
C ARG A 36 -12.20 -2.53 -15.49
N LEU A 37 -12.54 -2.28 -14.22
CA LEU A 37 -13.68 -2.91 -13.54
C LEU A 37 -14.98 -2.70 -14.33
N ASN A 38 -15.21 -1.49 -14.84
CA ASN A 38 -16.42 -1.15 -15.61
C ASN A 38 -16.41 -1.67 -17.07
N LYS A 39 -15.27 -2.18 -17.56
CA LYS A 39 -15.12 -2.69 -18.93
C LYS A 39 -15.18 -4.21 -19.03
N LEU A 40 -14.93 -4.91 -17.93
CA LEU A 40 -15.02 -6.37 -17.89
C LEU A 40 -16.49 -6.81 -17.92
N ASP A 41 -16.75 -7.88 -18.66
CA ASP A 41 -18.08 -8.45 -18.84
C ASP A 41 -18.19 -9.81 -18.15
N SER A 42 -19.10 -9.91 -17.17
CA SER A 42 -19.36 -11.15 -16.43
C SER A 42 -19.92 -12.28 -17.30
N LYS A 43 -20.45 -11.96 -18.49
CA LYS A 43 -20.99 -12.95 -19.44
C LYS A 43 -19.90 -13.64 -20.25
N LYS A 44 -18.67 -13.11 -20.27
CA LYS A 44 -17.55 -13.71 -20.99
C LYS A 44 -16.75 -14.61 -20.05
N PRO A 45 -16.69 -15.93 -20.28
CA PRO A 45 -15.99 -16.85 -19.39
C PRO A 45 -14.51 -16.47 -19.14
N SER A 46 -13.83 -15.95 -20.16
CA SER A 46 -12.43 -15.52 -20.07
C SER A 46 -12.20 -14.27 -19.20
N GLU A 47 -13.21 -13.42 -19.02
CA GLU A 47 -13.12 -12.18 -18.23
C GLU A 47 -13.68 -12.36 -16.82
N ARG A 48 -14.53 -13.37 -16.60
CA ARG A 48 -15.22 -13.60 -15.32
C ARG A 48 -14.27 -13.71 -14.13
N ARG A 49 -13.21 -14.54 -14.25
CA ARG A 49 -12.23 -14.70 -13.17
C ARG A 49 -11.48 -13.38 -12.86
N GLU A 50 -11.18 -12.60 -13.89
CA GLU A 50 -10.54 -11.30 -13.70
C GLU A 50 -11.47 -10.32 -12.98
N LEU A 51 -12.75 -10.31 -13.36
CA LEU A 51 -13.78 -9.48 -12.75
C LEU A 51 -14.01 -9.87 -11.28
N ASP A 52 -14.10 -11.17 -10.97
CA ASP A 52 -14.32 -11.66 -9.61
C ASP A 52 -13.22 -11.19 -8.66
N SER A 53 -11.96 -11.19 -9.10
CA SER A 53 -10.82 -10.67 -8.31
C SER A 53 -10.94 -9.17 -8.03
N MET A 54 -11.42 -8.38 -8.99
CA MET A 54 -11.59 -6.94 -8.79
C MET A 54 -12.82 -6.64 -7.91
N VAL A 55 -13.92 -7.35 -8.11
CA VAL A 55 -15.15 -7.21 -7.30
C VAL A 55 -14.88 -7.60 -5.85
N ASP A 56 -14.05 -8.62 -5.60
CA ASP A 56 -13.64 -9.00 -4.24
C ASP A 56 -12.91 -7.87 -3.50
N TYR A 57 -12.09 -7.08 -4.21
CA TYR A 57 -11.40 -5.93 -3.64
C TYR A 57 -12.25 -4.67 -3.54
N ALA A 58 -13.27 -4.53 -4.39
CA ALA A 58 -14.08 -3.30 -4.51
C ALA A 58 -14.64 -2.76 -3.18
N PRO A 59 -15.12 -3.57 -2.21
CA PRO A 59 -15.58 -3.06 -0.92
C PRO A 59 -14.45 -2.43 -0.09
N ILE A 60 -13.26 -3.05 -0.07
CA ILE A 60 -12.10 -2.53 0.67
C ILE A 60 -11.54 -1.28 -0.02
N PHE A 61 -11.49 -1.28 -1.35
CA PHE A 61 -11.16 -0.10 -2.14
C PHE A 61 -12.10 1.07 -1.81
N SER A 62 -13.41 0.83 -1.79
CA SER A 62 -14.42 1.86 -1.53
C SER A 62 -14.33 2.39 -0.10
N LEU A 63 -14.20 1.49 0.89
CA LEU A 63 -13.98 1.87 2.29
C LEU A 63 -12.75 2.75 2.45
N GLY A 64 -11.64 2.37 1.82
CA GLY A 64 -10.40 3.14 1.88
C GLY A 64 -10.55 4.55 1.33
N ASN A 65 -11.18 4.71 0.16
CA ASN A 65 -11.42 6.03 -0.43
C ASN A 65 -12.33 6.91 0.44
N VAL A 66 -13.38 6.33 1.05
CA VAL A 66 -14.24 7.07 2.00
C VAL A 66 -13.45 7.49 3.24
N MET A 67 -12.64 6.60 3.80
CA MET A 67 -11.81 6.92 4.97
C MET A 67 -10.77 8.00 4.66
N ILE A 68 -10.13 7.96 3.49
CA ILE A 68 -9.19 9.02 3.07
C ILE A 68 -9.92 10.35 2.85
N ALA A 69 -11.13 10.35 2.28
CA ALA A 69 -11.94 11.56 2.15
C ALA A 69 -12.28 12.18 3.51
N LEU A 70 -12.74 11.36 4.47
CA LEU A 70 -13.02 11.81 5.84
C LEU A 70 -11.75 12.27 6.57
N TRP A 71 -10.64 11.54 6.40
CA TRP A 71 -9.34 11.93 6.92
C TRP A 71 -8.96 13.34 6.47
N MET A 72 -9.11 13.66 5.18
CA MET A 72 -8.82 15.01 4.66
C MET A 72 -9.70 16.08 5.30
N VAL A 73 -10.99 15.81 5.52
CA VAL A 73 -11.90 16.77 6.18
C VAL A 73 -11.44 17.07 7.60
N PHE A 74 -11.18 16.03 8.40
CA PHE A 74 -10.75 16.20 9.79
C PHE A 74 -9.33 16.75 9.92
N TRP A 75 -8.43 16.38 9.01
CA TRP A 75 -7.07 16.92 8.96
C TRP A 75 -7.08 18.44 8.73
N ASN A 76 -7.84 18.92 7.74
CA ASN A 76 -7.92 20.36 7.47
C ASN A 76 -8.68 21.13 8.56
N SER A 77 -9.42 20.44 9.43
CA SER A 77 -10.06 21.02 10.61
C SER A 77 -9.21 20.88 11.88
N GLU A 78 -7.95 20.42 11.75
CA GLU A 78 -7.02 20.15 12.86
C GLU A 78 -7.57 19.16 13.92
N GLN A 79 -8.58 18.36 13.56
CA GLN A 79 -9.12 17.29 14.40
C GLN A 79 -8.28 16.01 14.24
N LEU A 80 -6.99 16.11 14.55
CA LEU A 80 -5.96 15.10 14.23
C LEU A 80 -6.24 13.71 14.83
N LYS A 81 -6.85 13.65 16.02
CA LYS A 81 -7.24 12.37 16.64
C LYS A 81 -8.36 11.66 15.88
N ILE A 82 -9.35 12.41 15.38
CA ILE A 82 -10.44 11.84 14.56
C ILE A 82 -9.90 11.45 13.18
N SER A 83 -9.07 12.32 12.60
CA SER A 83 -8.33 12.05 11.36
C SER A 83 -7.55 10.73 11.46
N ASN A 84 -6.87 10.49 12.57
CA ASN A 84 -6.15 9.25 12.83
C ASN A 84 -7.06 8.01 12.93
N VAL A 85 -8.30 8.12 13.44
CA VAL A 85 -9.26 7.00 13.44
C VAL A 85 -9.58 6.55 12.00
N CYS A 86 -9.81 7.50 11.08
CA CYS A 86 -10.05 7.18 9.68
C CYS A 86 -8.85 6.45 9.05
N VAL A 87 -7.64 6.91 9.34
CA VAL A 87 -6.40 6.30 8.86
C VAL A 87 -6.19 4.90 9.41
N ILE A 88 -6.47 4.67 10.69
CA ILE A 88 -6.43 3.33 11.30
C ILE A 88 -7.35 2.39 10.53
N ILE A 89 -8.62 2.78 10.34
CA ILE A 89 -9.61 1.94 9.64
C ILE A 89 -9.13 1.62 8.22
N ASN A 90 -8.68 2.63 7.47
CA ASN A 90 -8.14 2.42 6.12
C ASN A 90 -6.96 1.46 6.13
N SER A 91 -5.93 1.77 6.90
CA SER A 91 -4.64 1.06 6.90
C SER A 91 -4.81 -0.40 7.26
N PHE A 92 -5.55 -0.70 8.34
CA PHE A 92 -5.82 -2.09 8.73
C PHE A 92 -6.68 -2.83 7.70
N SER A 93 -7.65 -2.16 7.06
CA SER A 93 -8.47 -2.80 6.02
C SER A 93 -7.64 -3.15 4.77
N GLN A 94 -6.78 -2.23 4.32
CA GLN A 94 -5.90 -2.47 3.16
C GLN A 94 -4.84 -3.54 3.46
N LEU A 95 -4.20 -3.47 4.63
CA LEU A 95 -3.21 -4.47 5.04
C LEU A 95 -3.85 -5.85 5.19
N TYR A 96 -5.01 -5.93 5.83
CA TYR A 96 -5.77 -7.18 5.93
C TYR A 96 -6.03 -7.77 4.55
N TYR A 97 -6.51 -6.96 3.60
CA TYR A 97 -6.77 -7.45 2.25
C TYR A 97 -5.50 -7.97 1.58
N VAL A 98 -4.41 -7.20 1.60
CA VAL A 98 -3.14 -7.57 0.95
C VAL A 98 -2.51 -8.83 1.55
N PHE A 99 -2.59 -9.02 2.86
CA PHE A 99 -1.95 -10.17 3.52
C PHE A 99 -2.84 -11.40 3.65
N ALA A 100 -4.17 -11.25 3.73
CA ALA A 100 -5.07 -12.36 4.00
C ALA A 100 -5.92 -12.79 2.79
N LYS A 101 -6.16 -11.90 1.82
CA LYS A 101 -7.10 -12.17 0.71
C LYS A 101 -6.49 -12.05 -0.68
N LEU A 102 -5.54 -11.14 -0.88
CA LEU A 102 -5.02 -10.84 -2.21
C LEU A 102 -4.22 -12.03 -2.74
N GLU A 103 -4.69 -12.60 -3.85
CA GLU A 103 -4.00 -13.68 -4.54
C GLU A 103 -2.65 -13.20 -5.13
N PRO A 104 -1.65 -14.10 -5.26
CA PRO A 104 -0.42 -13.79 -5.96
C PRO A 104 -0.67 -13.25 -7.37
N MET A 105 0.05 -12.19 -7.73
CA MET A 105 -0.11 -11.52 -9.03
C MET A 105 0.19 -12.47 -10.20
N ASN A 106 -0.74 -12.57 -11.15
CA ASN A 106 -0.52 -13.23 -12.43
C ASN A 106 0.12 -12.24 -13.40
N THR A 107 1.39 -12.46 -13.72
CA THR A 107 2.20 -11.57 -14.58
C THR A 107 1.78 -11.56 -16.05
N ASN A 108 0.91 -12.48 -16.48
CA ASN A 108 0.37 -12.50 -17.85
C ASN A 108 -1.00 -11.81 -17.96
N SER A 109 -1.64 -11.44 -16.83
CA SER A 109 -2.94 -10.76 -16.82
C SER A 109 -2.77 -9.31 -16.41
N LEU A 110 -3.07 -8.40 -17.33
CA LEU A 110 -3.06 -6.96 -17.06
C LEU A 110 -4.02 -6.59 -15.92
N THR A 111 -5.17 -7.27 -15.83
CA THR A 111 -6.12 -7.06 -14.74
C THR A 111 -5.54 -7.49 -13.39
N SER A 112 -4.90 -8.67 -13.33
CA SER A 112 -4.26 -9.14 -12.09
C SER A 112 -3.13 -8.22 -11.64
N ILE A 113 -2.32 -7.73 -12.60
CA ILE A 113 -1.27 -6.74 -12.34
C ILE A 113 -1.88 -5.46 -11.78
N LEU A 114 -2.88 -4.90 -12.45
CA LEU A 114 -3.53 -3.66 -12.04
C LEU A 114 -4.18 -3.78 -10.65
N ASN A 115 -4.86 -4.89 -10.38
CA ASN A 115 -5.46 -5.15 -9.06
C ASN A 115 -4.41 -5.22 -7.95
N ASN A 116 -3.30 -5.92 -8.20
CA ASN A 116 -2.19 -6.01 -7.24
C ASN A 116 -1.50 -4.67 -7.03
N VAL A 117 -1.23 -3.91 -8.10
CA VAL A 117 -0.63 -2.56 -8.00
C VAL A 117 -1.51 -1.67 -7.14
N VAL A 118 -2.81 -1.58 -7.44
CA VAL A 118 -3.71 -0.72 -6.66
C VAL A 118 -3.82 -1.16 -5.21
N ALA A 119 -4.09 -2.45 -4.95
CA ALA A 119 -4.27 -2.93 -3.58
C ALA A 119 -3.00 -2.74 -2.73
N ARG A 120 -1.82 -3.05 -3.30
CA ARG A 120 -0.55 -2.99 -2.57
C ARG A 120 -0.06 -1.56 -2.37
N THR A 121 -0.21 -0.68 -3.35
CA THR A 121 0.12 0.74 -3.17
C THR A 121 -0.79 1.41 -2.14
N PHE A 122 -2.08 1.07 -2.12
CA PHE A 122 -3.02 1.61 -1.12
C PHE A 122 -2.70 1.11 0.29
N ALA A 123 -2.34 -0.17 0.44
CA ALA A 123 -1.81 -0.69 1.71
C ALA A 123 -0.48 -0.03 2.09
N GLY A 124 0.39 0.19 1.11
CA GLY A 124 1.71 0.81 1.28
C GLY A 124 1.59 2.20 1.89
N ILE A 125 0.88 3.12 1.22
CA ILE A 125 0.66 4.46 1.77
C ILE A 125 -0.09 4.43 3.11
N GLY A 126 -0.96 3.43 3.33
CA GLY A 126 -1.62 3.23 4.62
C GLY A 126 -0.62 3.02 5.77
N VAL A 127 0.51 2.36 5.55
CA VAL A 127 1.55 2.22 6.58
C VAL A 127 2.14 3.59 6.93
N LEU A 128 2.51 4.38 5.92
CA LEU A 128 3.03 5.74 6.12
C LEU A 128 1.99 6.62 6.83
N ASP A 129 0.74 6.59 6.37
CA ASP A 129 -0.35 7.38 6.96
C ASP A 129 -0.55 7.00 8.43
N LEU A 130 -0.53 5.70 8.77
CA LEU A 130 -0.69 5.20 10.13
C LEU A 130 0.40 5.74 11.07
N VAL A 131 1.67 5.65 10.66
CA VAL A 131 2.77 6.15 11.50
C VAL A 131 2.78 7.67 11.57
N HIS A 132 2.60 8.35 10.44
CA HIS A 132 2.60 9.81 10.37
C HIS A 132 1.45 10.43 11.17
N ASN A 133 0.20 10.04 10.88
CA ASN A 133 -0.97 10.56 11.62
C ASN A 133 -0.93 10.16 13.09
N GLY A 134 -0.53 8.93 13.40
CA GLY A 134 -0.40 8.49 14.78
C GLY A 134 0.61 9.34 15.56
N SER A 135 1.78 9.59 14.98
CA SER A 135 2.80 10.43 15.62
C SER A 135 2.32 11.87 15.84
N ILE A 136 1.68 12.46 14.84
CA ILE A 136 1.18 13.84 14.91
C ILE A 136 0.01 14.00 15.87
N ALA A 137 -0.90 13.02 15.94
CA ALA A 137 -2.09 13.11 16.80
C ALA A 137 -1.78 12.97 18.30
N TYR A 138 -0.65 12.37 18.67
CA TYR A 138 -0.34 12.02 20.07
C TYR A 138 1.06 12.43 20.55
N PHE A 139 1.99 12.72 19.65
CA PHE A 139 3.40 13.00 19.96
C PHE A 139 3.93 14.17 19.10
N GLN A 140 3.15 15.24 19.03
CA GLN A 140 3.54 16.45 18.32
C GLN A 140 4.82 17.06 18.91
N ASP A 141 5.71 17.53 18.04
CA ASP A 141 6.99 18.17 18.34
C ASP A 141 7.98 17.31 19.13
N GLU A 142 7.72 16.00 19.22
CA GLU A 142 8.60 15.05 19.89
C GLU A 142 9.71 14.54 18.96
N PRO A 143 10.96 14.45 19.44
CA PRO A 143 12.06 13.88 18.67
C PRO A 143 12.01 12.34 18.65
N ALA A 144 12.75 11.74 17.71
CA ALA A 144 12.87 10.29 17.64
C ALA A 144 13.68 9.72 18.82
N THR A 145 12.96 9.15 19.79
CA THR A 145 13.54 8.41 20.93
C THR A 145 14.15 7.08 20.49
N THR A 146 14.93 6.44 21.36
CA THR A 146 15.45 5.07 21.11
C THR A 146 14.31 4.08 20.83
N THR A 147 13.20 4.18 21.56
CA THR A 147 12.01 3.35 21.33
C THR A 147 11.44 3.55 19.94
N VAL A 148 11.25 4.81 19.50
CA VAL A 148 10.78 5.12 18.14
C VAL A 148 11.72 4.52 17.09
N LYS A 149 13.04 4.64 17.28
CA LYS A 149 14.04 4.10 16.37
C LYS A 149 13.95 2.58 16.24
N VAL A 150 13.79 1.86 17.36
CA VAL A 150 13.65 0.40 17.39
C VAL A 150 12.32 -0.03 16.77
N VAL A 151 11.22 0.61 17.15
CA VAL A 151 9.89 0.32 16.58
C VAL A 151 9.88 0.53 15.07
N THR A 152 10.50 1.61 14.58
CA THR A 152 10.61 1.87 13.13
C THR A 152 11.38 0.76 12.43
N ALA A 153 12.54 0.36 12.96
CA ALA A 153 13.35 -0.71 12.38
C ALA A 153 12.59 -2.04 12.32
N VAL A 154 11.92 -2.41 13.43
CA VAL A 154 11.16 -3.66 13.52
C VAL A 154 9.96 -3.64 12.58
N LEU A 155 9.15 -2.57 12.62
CA LEU A 155 7.94 -2.44 11.81
C LEU A 155 8.29 -2.52 10.31
N PHE A 156 9.16 -1.65 9.82
CA PHE A 156 9.52 -1.62 8.41
C PHE A 156 10.33 -2.85 7.99
N GLY A 157 11.19 -3.39 8.86
CA GLY A 157 11.93 -4.62 8.61
C GLY A 157 11.01 -5.83 8.42
N LEU A 158 10.03 -6.01 9.32
CA LEU A 158 9.06 -7.11 9.22
C LEU A 158 8.13 -6.97 8.01
N LEU A 159 7.64 -5.76 7.74
CA LEU A 159 6.81 -5.48 6.56
C LEU A 159 7.61 -5.73 5.28
N SER A 160 8.86 -5.29 5.21
CA SER A 160 9.76 -5.53 4.08
C SER A 160 10.01 -7.04 3.87
N ALA A 161 10.28 -7.79 4.95
CA ALA A 161 10.50 -9.23 4.88
C ALA A 161 9.25 -10.01 4.42
N SER A 162 8.07 -9.48 4.74
CA SER A 162 6.77 -10.08 4.39
C SER A 162 6.23 -9.59 3.03
N SER A 163 6.95 -8.70 2.34
CA SER A 163 6.47 -8.01 1.14
C SER A 163 6.86 -8.67 -0.18
N ASP A 164 6.11 -8.36 -1.23
CA ASP A 164 6.54 -8.55 -2.62
C ASP A 164 7.24 -7.29 -3.16
N TRP A 165 7.57 -7.27 -4.45
CA TRP A 165 8.27 -6.12 -5.05
C TRP A 165 7.46 -4.82 -4.94
N ILE A 166 6.14 -4.86 -5.10
CA ILE A 166 5.30 -3.66 -5.10
C ILE A 166 5.17 -3.10 -3.69
N PHE A 167 4.67 -3.90 -2.74
CA PHE A 167 4.47 -3.45 -1.36
C PHE A 167 5.80 -3.12 -0.67
N GLY A 168 6.86 -3.89 -0.96
CA GLY A 168 8.19 -3.65 -0.43
C GLY A 168 8.81 -2.34 -0.94
N SER A 169 8.56 -1.99 -2.22
CA SER A 169 8.99 -0.70 -2.75
C SER A 169 8.29 0.47 -2.07
N CYS A 170 7.02 0.31 -1.66
CA CYS A 170 6.34 1.32 -0.84
C CYS A 170 7.05 1.50 0.51
N MET A 171 7.42 0.42 1.21
CA MET A 171 8.15 0.52 2.49
C MET A 171 9.46 1.29 2.36
N VAL A 172 10.21 1.04 1.28
CA VAL A 172 11.45 1.78 0.99
C VAL A 172 11.15 3.25 0.69
N TYR A 173 10.15 3.52 -0.16
CA TYR A 173 9.77 4.88 -0.53
C TYR A 173 9.28 5.68 0.70
N ASP A 174 8.49 5.06 1.57
CA ASP A 174 7.97 5.67 2.79
C ASP A 174 9.10 6.06 3.73
N LEU A 175 10.07 5.15 3.96
CA LEU A 175 11.26 5.45 4.75
C LEU A 175 12.09 6.58 4.15
N LEU A 176 12.23 6.65 2.82
CA LEU A 176 12.89 7.76 2.15
C LEU A 176 12.10 9.07 2.32
N GLY A 177 10.78 9.02 2.17
CA GLY A 177 9.90 10.16 2.40
C GLY A 177 10.04 10.71 3.83
N ILE A 178 10.05 9.83 4.83
CA ILE A 178 10.32 10.18 6.22
C ILE A 178 11.74 10.74 6.35
N ALA A 179 12.78 10.06 5.84
CA ALA A 179 14.16 10.52 5.94
C ALA A 179 14.35 11.94 5.39
N VAL A 180 13.83 12.23 4.21
CA VAL A 180 13.92 13.56 3.59
C VAL A 180 13.14 14.61 4.38
N GLY A 181 12.05 14.20 5.03
CA GLY A 181 11.29 15.07 5.94
C GLY A 181 12.03 15.43 7.21
N GLN A 182 12.95 14.57 7.66
CA GLN A 182 13.67 14.66 8.94
C GLN A 182 15.06 15.29 8.83
N SER A 183 15.72 15.51 9.97
CA SER A 183 17.06 16.09 10.04
C SER A 183 18.00 15.34 11.00
N GLY A 184 19.28 15.71 10.98
CA GLY A 184 20.30 15.19 11.90
C GLY A 184 20.54 13.68 11.81
N SER A 185 20.88 13.08 12.96
CA SER A 185 21.16 11.64 13.05
C SER A 185 19.95 10.76 12.77
N TRP A 186 18.74 11.28 13.02
CA TRP A 186 17.51 10.54 12.75
C TRP A 186 17.26 10.34 11.26
N ARG A 187 17.42 11.39 10.44
CA ARG A 187 17.39 11.29 8.97
C ARG A 187 18.37 10.23 8.46
N ASN A 188 19.61 10.26 8.95
CA ASN A 188 20.63 9.33 8.49
C ASN A 188 20.26 7.88 8.83
N LEU A 189 19.73 7.65 10.03
CA LEU A 189 19.29 6.33 10.45
C LEU A 189 18.08 5.82 9.64
N LEU A 190 17.11 6.68 9.34
CA LEU A 190 16.01 6.34 8.44
C LEU A 190 16.51 5.97 7.03
N GLY A 191 17.53 6.67 6.53
CA GLY A 191 18.19 6.31 5.27
C GLY A 191 18.84 4.92 5.32
N VAL A 192 19.48 4.57 6.44
CA VAL A 192 20.01 3.21 6.67
C VAL A 192 18.88 2.18 6.71
N TYR A 193 17.75 2.50 7.37
CA TYR A 193 16.58 1.62 7.35
C TYR A 193 16.01 1.43 5.95
N ALA A 194 15.94 2.49 5.13
CA ALA A 194 15.48 2.40 3.75
C ALA A 194 16.37 1.47 2.90
N LEU A 195 17.70 1.60 3.05
CA LEU A 195 18.66 0.71 2.40
C LEU A 195 18.52 -0.75 2.88
N GLY A 196 18.36 -0.94 4.20
CA GLY A 196 18.13 -2.27 4.79
C GLY A 196 16.84 -2.91 4.27
N SER A 197 15.74 -2.16 4.24
CA SER A 197 14.47 -2.59 3.64
C SER A 197 14.63 -2.95 2.17
N ALA A 198 15.32 -2.13 1.38
CA ALA A 198 15.57 -2.42 -0.04
C ALA A 198 16.36 -3.73 -0.22
N ALA A 199 17.39 -3.95 0.61
CA ALA A 199 18.15 -5.19 0.61
C ALA A 199 17.28 -6.41 0.99
N ILE A 200 16.44 -6.30 2.04
CA ILE A 200 15.52 -7.35 2.47
C ILE A 200 14.55 -7.70 1.33
N VAL A 201 13.88 -6.70 0.76
CA VAL A 201 12.91 -6.88 -0.35
C VAL A 201 13.61 -7.52 -1.55
N GLY A 202 14.78 -7.00 -1.92
CA GLY A 202 15.57 -7.50 -3.05
C GLY A 202 15.96 -8.96 -2.89
N VAL A 203 16.65 -9.29 -1.80
CA VAL A 203 17.13 -10.65 -1.53
C VAL A 203 15.96 -11.63 -1.43
N LYS A 204 14.91 -11.29 -0.67
CA LYS A 204 13.76 -12.17 -0.46
C LYS A 204 13.05 -12.48 -1.78
N ASN A 205 12.77 -11.46 -2.60
CA ASN A 205 11.98 -11.66 -3.81
C ASN A 205 12.80 -12.21 -4.99
N LEU A 206 14.12 -12.07 -4.97
CA LEU A 206 15.01 -12.82 -5.88
C LEU A 206 15.08 -14.30 -5.48
N ALA A 207 15.22 -14.59 -4.18
CA ALA A 207 15.31 -15.97 -3.68
C ALA A 207 13.97 -16.72 -3.79
N ARG A 208 12.85 -16.03 -3.58
CA ARG A 208 11.49 -16.58 -3.67
C ARG A 208 10.59 -15.61 -4.45
N PRO A 209 10.55 -15.71 -5.78
CA PRO A 209 9.69 -14.88 -6.62
C PRO A 209 8.23 -14.95 -6.17
N PRO A 210 7.56 -13.80 -5.93
CA PRO A 210 6.23 -13.76 -5.32
C PRO A 210 5.08 -13.92 -6.33
N TYR A 211 5.37 -14.00 -7.63
CA TYR A 211 4.37 -13.88 -8.70
C TYR A 211 4.24 -15.15 -9.54
N ASN A 212 3.01 -15.39 -10.00
CA ASN A 212 2.68 -16.53 -10.84
C ASN A 212 2.86 -16.16 -12.32
N LYS A 213 3.42 -17.08 -13.11
CA LYS A 213 3.61 -16.93 -14.57
C LYS A 213 2.41 -17.44 -15.39
N GLY A 214 1.22 -17.52 -14.81
CA GLY A 214 -0.05 -17.79 -15.53
C GLY A 214 -0.22 -19.17 -16.19
N ASN A 215 0.77 -20.07 -16.16
CA ASN A 215 0.73 -21.34 -16.92
C ASN A 215 0.03 -22.52 -16.21
N GLU A 216 -0.38 -22.38 -14.96
CA GLU A 216 -0.93 -23.51 -14.18
C GLU A 216 -2.46 -23.63 -14.25
N GLY A 217 -3.18 -22.58 -14.66
CA GLY A 217 -4.66 -22.58 -14.71
C GLY A 217 -5.28 -22.77 -16.10
N TYR A 218 -4.63 -22.28 -17.16
CA TYR A 218 -5.20 -22.27 -18.51
C TYR A 218 -5.33 -23.66 -19.13
N LYS A 219 -4.43 -24.59 -18.80
CA LYS A 219 -4.48 -25.96 -19.34
C LYS A 219 -5.61 -26.80 -18.77
N GLN A 220 -6.11 -26.48 -17.57
CA GLN A 220 -7.15 -27.27 -16.92
C GLN A 220 -8.53 -26.93 -17.49
N THR A 221 -8.83 -25.64 -17.69
CA THR A 221 -10.16 -25.17 -18.11
C THR A 221 -10.49 -25.55 -19.56
N GLU A 222 -9.48 -25.56 -20.44
CA GLU A 222 -9.66 -25.97 -21.84
C GLU A 222 -9.95 -27.48 -21.96
N ILE A 223 -9.41 -28.29 -21.04
CA ILE A 223 -9.66 -29.73 -20.99
C ILE A 223 -11.03 -30.03 -20.38
N ASP A 224 -11.42 -29.33 -19.32
CA ASP A 224 -12.74 -29.51 -18.70
C ASP A 224 -13.88 -29.05 -19.63
N ASP A 225 -13.73 -27.91 -20.32
CA ASP A 225 -14.72 -27.43 -21.32
C ASP A 225 -14.81 -28.36 -22.55
N LEU A 226 -13.75 -29.09 -22.88
CA LEU A 226 -13.77 -30.11 -23.94
C LEU A 226 -14.38 -31.43 -23.45
N GLN A 227 -14.21 -31.78 -22.18
CA GLN A 227 -14.80 -32.99 -21.60
C GLN A 227 -16.32 -32.85 -21.38
N ASP A 228 -16.80 -31.66 -21.02
CA ASP A 228 -18.24 -31.39 -20.88
C ASP A 228 -19.00 -31.27 -22.22
N ARG A 229 -18.28 -31.35 -23.35
CA ARG A 229 -18.84 -31.24 -24.71
C ARG A 229 -18.84 -32.57 -25.50
N VAL A 230 -18.42 -33.69 -24.89
CA VAL A 230 -18.40 -35.03 -25.49
C VAL A 230 -19.36 -35.94 -24.75
#